data_AF-A0AAW0MFS3-F1
#
_entry.id   AF-A0AAW0MFS3-F1
#
_cell.length_a   1.000
_cell.length_b   1.000
_cell.length_c   1.000
_cell.angle_alpha   90.00
_cell.angle_beta   90.00
_cell.angle_gamma   90.00
#
_symmetry.space_group_name_H-M   'P 1'
#
loop_
_entity.id
_entity.type
_entity.pdbx_description
1 polymer ?
#
loop_
_entity_poly.entity_id
_entity_poly.type
_entity_poly.pdbx_seq_one_letter_code
_entity_poly.pdbx_strand_id
1 'polypeptide(L)'
;MEWTLEQHLDDTMKNPSVVGVLCTDEQGHNLGCRGSLSDEHGGVVSVLAKQASALTRDPTDTPTVCLESESGNILIRSHGTITVAVHKIAS
;
A
#
# COMPACT_ATOMS: atom_id res chain seq x y z
N MET A 1 -5.17 3.11 20.23
CA MET A 1 -4.72 4.29 19.45
C MET A 1 -4.75 3.96 17.96
N GLU A 2 -4.72 2.67 17.60
CA GLU A 2 -4.87 2.15 16.23
C GLU A 2 -6.32 2.05 15.72
N TRP A 3 -7.33 2.18 16.59
CA TRP A 3 -8.74 1.96 16.21
C TRP A 3 -9.17 2.70 14.93
N THR A 4 -8.75 3.95 14.75
CA THR A 4 -9.09 4.74 13.56
C THR A 4 -8.46 4.16 12.28
N LEU A 5 -7.22 3.69 12.35
CA LEU A 5 -6.53 3.06 11.21
C LEU A 5 -7.18 1.72 10.91
N GLU A 6 -7.40 0.88 11.92
CA GLU A 6 -8.06 -0.43 11.78
C GLU A 6 -9.44 -0.28 11.14
N GLN A 7 -10.25 0.69 11.58
CA GLN A 7 -11.55 1.00 10.97
C GLN A 7 -11.41 1.42 9.51
N HIS A 8 -10.39 2.20 9.15
CA HIS A 8 -10.14 2.60 7.77
C HIS A 8 -9.73 1.42 6.88
N LEU A 9 -8.92 0.50 7.41
CA LEU A 9 -8.56 -0.73 6.69
C LEU A 9 -9.79 -1.60 6.45
N ASP A 10 -10.64 -1.77 7.47
CA ASP A 10 -11.90 -2.50 7.36
C ASP A 10 -12.86 -1.84 6.36
N ASP A 11 -12.98 -0.50 6.39
CA ASP A 11 -13.81 0.25 5.45
C ASP A 11 -13.30 0.14 4.00
N THR A 12 -11.98 0.12 3.81
CA THR A 12 -11.36 -0.06 2.49
C THR A 12 -11.67 -1.44 1.90
N MET A 13 -11.66 -2.48 2.74
CA MET A 13 -12.02 -3.86 2.36
C MET A 13 -13.51 -4.04 2.05
N LYS A 14 -14.39 -3.08 2.37
CA LYS A 14 -15.81 -3.13 1.96
C LYS A 14 -16.00 -2.93 0.45
N ASN A 15 -15.00 -2.40 -0.24
CA ASN A 15 -15.04 -2.31 -1.69
C ASN A 15 -14.88 -3.72 -2.30
N PRO A 16 -15.85 -4.21 -3.10
CA PRO A 16 -15.84 -5.59 -3.59
C PRO A 16 -14.66 -5.92 -4.51
N SER A 17 -14.05 -4.91 -5.13
CA SER A 17 -12.88 -5.08 -5.98
C SER A 17 -11.57 -5.06 -5.19
N VAL A 18 -11.58 -4.74 -3.89
CA VAL A 18 -10.39 -4.71 -3.04
C VAL A 18 -10.32 -6.02 -2.25
N VAL A 19 -9.22 -6.74 -2.46
CA VAL A 19 -8.98 -8.05 -1.81
C VAL A 19 -7.82 -8.00 -0.82
N GLY A 20 -7.15 -6.87 -0.67
CA GLY A 20 -6.14 -6.66 0.36
C GLY A 20 -5.71 -5.20 0.49
N VAL A 21 -5.31 -4.82 1.70
CA VAL A 21 -4.74 -3.51 2.00
C VAL A 21 -3.66 -3.66 3.07
N LEU A 22 -2.58 -2.88 2.95
CA LEU A 22 -1.50 -2.84 3.93
C LEU A 22 -0.97 -1.41 4.07
N CYS A 23 -0.72 -1.01 5.32
CA CYS A 23 -0.06 0.24 5.66
C CYS A 23 1.25 -0.06 6.38
N THR A 24 2.33 0.61 5.99
CA THR A 24 3.66 0.44 6.58
C THR A 24 4.35 1.77 6.78
N ASP A 25 5.29 1.84 7.74
CA ASP A 25 6.17 2.99 7.91
C ASP A 25 7.31 3.03 6.86
N GLU A 26 8.18 4.03 6.96
CA GLU A 26 9.34 4.19 6.07
C GLU A 26 10.41 3.10 6.20
N GLN A 27 10.39 2.32 7.28
CA GLN A 27 11.32 1.22 7.57
C GLN A 27 10.75 -0.13 7.10
N GLY A 28 9.49 -0.17 6.65
CA GLY A 28 8.83 -1.41 6.25
C GLY A 28 8.17 -2.15 7.40
N HIS A 29 8.02 -1.54 8.58
CA HIS A 29 7.24 -2.13 9.66
C HIS A 29 5.75 -1.95 9.38
N ASN A 30 5.00 -3.03 9.53
CA ASN A 30 3.57 -3.01 9.32
C ASN A 30 2.86 -2.20 10.42
N LEU A 31 1.99 -1.30 9.98
CA LEU A 31 1.10 -0.52 10.85
C LEU A 31 -0.30 -1.14 10.90
N GLY A 32 -0.65 -1.97 9.93
CA GLY A 32 -1.93 -2.67 9.84
C GLY A 32 -2.18 -3.21 8.44
N CYS A 33 -2.78 -4.40 8.35
CA CYS A 33 -3.06 -5.06 7.09
C CYS A 33 -4.37 -5.86 7.12
N ARG A 34 -4.93 -6.16 5.94
CA ARG A 34 -6.13 -6.98 5.73
C ARG A 34 -6.04 -7.78 4.42
N GLY A 35 -6.72 -8.92 4.41
CA GLY A 35 -6.93 -9.71 3.21
C GLY A 35 -5.64 -10.35 2.69
N SER A 36 -5.42 -10.22 1.38
CA SER A 36 -4.28 -10.82 0.67
C SER A 36 -2.91 -10.21 0.96
N LEU A 37 -2.85 -9.05 1.62
CA LEU A 37 -1.60 -8.43 2.04
C LEU A 37 -1.37 -8.68 3.54
N SER A 38 -0.27 -9.35 3.85
CA SER A 38 0.19 -9.69 5.21
C SER A 38 1.44 -8.90 5.62
N ASP A 39 1.80 -9.00 6.90
CA ASP A 39 2.95 -8.36 7.55
C ASP A 39 4.28 -8.49 6.78
N GLU A 40 4.53 -9.65 6.18
CA GLU A 40 5.76 -9.94 5.43
C GLU A 40 5.98 -9.03 4.22
N HIS A 41 4.92 -8.39 3.71
CA HIS A 41 4.98 -7.54 2.54
C HIS A 41 5.38 -6.09 2.87
N GLY A 42 5.41 -5.68 4.14
CA GLY A 42 5.72 -4.29 4.52
C GLY A 42 7.06 -3.79 3.98
N GLY A 43 8.10 -4.62 4.11
CA GLY A 43 9.44 -4.30 3.63
C GLY A 43 9.53 -4.08 2.11
N VAL A 44 8.91 -4.95 1.30
CA VAL A 44 8.96 -4.79 -0.16
C VAL A 44 8.12 -3.61 -0.64
N VAL A 45 6.96 -3.38 -0.01
CA VAL A 45 6.06 -2.26 -0.32
C VAL A 45 6.74 -0.91 -0.06
N SER A 46 7.40 -0.75 1.09
CA SER A 46 8.09 0.50 1.43
C SER A 46 9.28 0.78 0.50
N VAL A 47 10.06 -0.25 0.16
CA VAL A 47 11.22 -0.13 -0.74
C VAL A 47 10.79 0.25 -2.16
N LEU A 48 9.74 -0.38 -2.70
CA LEU A 48 9.25 -0.06 -4.05
C LEU A 48 8.82 1.42 -4.14
N ALA A 49 8.09 1.92 -3.15
CA ALA A 49 7.64 3.30 -3.13
C ALA A 49 8.83 4.29 -3.02
N LYS A 50 9.82 3.96 -2.18
CA LYS A 50 11.06 4.76 -2.03
C LYS A 50 11.91 4.76 -3.29
N GLN A 51 11.98 3.65 -4.01
CA GLN A 51 12.69 3.58 -5.28
C GLN A 51 11.97 4.37 -6.37
N ALA A 52 10.64 4.33 -6.39
CA ALA A 52 9.85 5.10 -7.34
C ALA A 52 9.97 6.61 -7.11
N SER A 53 9.98 7.08 -5.86
CA SER A 53 10.16 8.51 -5.57
C SER A 53 11.53 9.04 -6.01
N ALA A 54 12.56 8.20 -6.06
CA ALA A 54 13.87 8.57 -6.58
C ALA A 54 13.90 8.80 -8.12
N LEU A 55 12.84 8.41 -8.85
CA LEU A 55 12.72 8.62 -10.29
C LEU A 55 12.24 10.03 -10.65
N THR A 56 11.62 10.74 -9.70
CA THR A 56 11.17 12.11 -9.91
C THR A 56 12.13 13.11 -9.27
N ARG A 57 12.26 14.28 -9.90
CA ARG A 57 13.11 15.38 -9.40
C ARG A 57 12.36 16.28 -8.44
N ASP A 58 11.03 16.26 -8.50
CA ASP A 58 10.18 17.05 -7.64
C ASP A 58 9.89 16.24 -6.36
N PRO A 59 10.35 16.67 -5.17
CA PRO A 59 10.10 15.94 -3.93
C PRO A 59 8.62 15.93 -3.51
N THR A 60 7.77 16.74 -4.13
CA THR A 60 6.31 16.76 -3.89
C THR A 60 5.55 15.80 -4.80
N ASP A 61 6.19 15.35 -5.88
CA ASP A 61 5.65 14.36 -6.78
C ASP A 61 5.80 12.96 -6.16
N THR A 62 4.67 12.35 -5.81
CA THR A 62 4.62 11.05 -5.12
C THR A 62 4.03 10.01 -6.09
N PRO A 63 4.88 9.27 -6.82
CA PRO A 63 4.42 8.33 -7.83
C PRO A 63 3.65 7.16 -7.20
N THR A 64 2.71 6.62 -7.95
CA THR A 64 2.05 5.35 -7.63
C THR A 64 2.75 4.23 -8.39
N VAL A 65 3.25 3.22 -7.68
CA VAL A 65 3.78 1.99 -8.28
C VAL A 65 2.60 1.04 -8.51
N CYS A 66 2.47 0.51 -9.73
CA CYS A 66 1.46 -0.48 -10.08
C CYS A 66 2.15 -1.78 -10.46
N LEU A 67 1.92 -2.85 -9.69
CA LEU A 67 2.29 -4.21 -10.07
C LEU A 67 1.05 -4.86 -10.67
N GLU A 68 1.10 -5.19 -11.95
CA GLU A 68 -0.04 -5.76 -12.69
C GLU A 68 0.23 -7.22 -13.05
N SER A 69 -0.81 -8.05 -12.89
CA SER A 69 -0.78 -9.49 -13.14
C SER A 69 -2.16 -9.97 -13.60
N GLU A 70 -2.27 -11.22 -14.02
CA GLU A 70 -3.56 -11.86 -14.30
C GLU A 70 -4.49 -11.90 -13.08
N SER A 71 -3.93 -11.92 -11.86
CA SER A 71 -4.71 -11.90 -10.60
C SER A 71 -5.20 -10.50 -10.19
N GLY A 72 -4.86 -9.46 -10.94
CA GLY A 72 -5.17 -8.07 -10.62
C GLY A 72 -3.92 -7.24 -10.31
N ASN A 73 -4.16 -6.11 -9.66
CA ASN A 73 -3.22 -5.00 -9.56
C ASN A 73 -2.93 -4.68 -8.09
N ILE A 74 -1.66 -4.53 -7.75
CA ILE A 74 -1.24 -3.98 -6.46
C ILE A 74 -0.77 -2.54 -6.70
N LEU A 75 -1.49 -1.60 -6.10
CA LEU A 75 -1.21 -0.17 -6.16
C LEU A 75 -0.49 0.25 -4.89
N ILE A 76 0.70 0.82 -5.01
CA ILE A 76 1.54 1.22 -3.88
C ILE A 76 1.83 2.71 -3.99
N ARG A 77 1.61 3.46 -2.90
CA ARG A 77 1.91 4.89 -2.85
C ARG A 77 2.33 5.31 -1.44
N SER A 78 3.32 6.20 -1.36
CA SER A 78 3.69 6.85 -0.10
C SER A 78 2.99 8.20 0.07
N HIS A 79 2.64 8.53 1.30
CA HIS A 79 2.16 9.84 1.73
C HIS A 79 2.80 10.20 3.06
N GLY A 80 3.73 11.16 3.03
CA GLY A 80 4.59 11.45 4.19
C GLY A 80 5.47 10.25 4.53
N THR A 81 5.44 9.80 5.78
CA THR A 81 6.23 8.66 6.29
C THR A 81 5.49 7.32 6.21
N ILE A 82 4.29 7.29 5.64
CA ILE A 82 3.47 6.08 5.52
C ILE A 82 3.40 5.65 4.06
N THR A 83 3.53 4.35 3.82
CA THR A 83 3.29 3.73 2.52
C THR A 83 2.07 2.84 2.60
N VAL A 84 1.17 2.96 1.62
CA VAL A 84 -0.05 2.16 1.51
C VAL A 84 0.01 1.32 0.25
N ALA A 85 -0.31 0.04 0.39
CA ALA A 85 -0.54 -0.89 -0.71
C ALA A 85 -2.00 -1.34 -0.73
N VAL A 86 -2.61 -1.36 -1.91
CA VAL A 86 -3.98 -1.86 -2.14
C VAL A 86 -3.95 -2.89 -3.25
N HIS A 87 -4.39 -4.10 -2.95
CA HIS A 87 -4.57 -5.17 -3.93
C HIS A 87 -6.01 -5.17 -4.43
N LYS A 88 -6.17 -4.90 -5.73
CA LYS A 88 -7.45 -4.90 -6.43
C LYS A 88 -7.50 -5.98 -7.49
N ILE A 89 -8.61 -6.70 -7.58
CA ILE A 89 -8.87 -7.57 -8.73
C ILE A 89 -9.21 -6.72 -9.96
N ALA A 90 -8.66 -7.07 -11.12
CA ALA A 90 -9.05 -6.48 -12.39
C ALA A 90 -10.53 -6.80 -12.66
N SER A 91 -11.31 -5.79 -13.05
CA SER A 91 -12.74 -5.95 -13.42
C SER A 91 -12.90 -6.33 -14.87
#